data_AF-A0A176EZ84-F1
#
_entry.id   AF-A0A176EZ84-F1
#
_cell.length_a   1.000
_cell.length_b   1.000
_cell.length_c   1.000
_cell.angle_alpha   90.00
_cell.angle_beta   90.00
_cell.angle_gamma   90.00
#
_symmetry.space_group_name_H-M   'P 1'
#
loop_
_entity.id
_entity.type
_entity.pdbx_description
1 polymer ?
#
loop_
_entity_poly.entity_id
_entity_poly.type
_entity_poly.pdbx_seq_one_letter_code
_entity_poly.pdbx_strand_id
1 'polypeptide(L)'
;MEKESLWLGRLRQPVRIAMLLCTGIVALLCVWLVANSLLSETALGMHEMIRPQGRPVVWAMLLSITGAILFAALYLSDFHGALENRPGGFFDIVSLVTSRMAMILTALIVIVMFYEVVSRYVFSRPTLWANELSLWIAALVFLFAGQYAMQQRSHIRIYVIYDIMPRWAQKTADVLSVLLIVGFTFALVWGNYADAQRRFLRMETFG
;
A
#
# COMPACT_ATOMS: atom_id res chain seq x y z
N MET A 1 -12.02 -15.22 -24.70
CA MET A 1 -12.90 -14.39 -23.85
C MET A 1 -12.18 -13.08 -23.58
N GLU A 2 -12.39 -12.06 -24.42
CA GLU A 2 -11.91 -10.71 -24.13
C GLU A 2 -12.67 -10.23 -22.90
N LYS A 3 -12.03 -10.27 -21.73
CA LYS A 3 -12.59 -9.66 -20.51
C LYS A 3 -12.71 -8.18 -20.78
N GLU A 4 -13.94 -7.68 -20.89
CA GLU A 4 -14.24 -6.24 -20.91
C GLU A 4 -13.45 -5.56 -19.80
N SER A 5 -12.64 -4.58 -20.17
CA SER A 5 -11.90 -3.76 -19.21
C SER A 5 -12.89 -2.91 -18.42
N LEU A 6 -12.75 -2.85 -17.10
CA LEU A 6 -13.63 -2.04 -16.24
C LEU A 6 -13.53 -0.56 -16.55
N TRP A 7 -12.30 -0.05 -16.72
CA TRP A 7 -12.08 1.38 -16.93
C TRP A 7 -10.85 1.71 -17.79
N LEU A 8 -9.85 0.81 -17.85
CA LEU A 8 -8.62 1.11 -18.59
C LEU A 8 -8.80 1.12 -20.11
N GLY A 9 -9.79 0.39 -20.66
CA GLY A 9 -10.06 0.39 -22.09
C GLY A 9 -8.81 0.12 -22.92
N ARG A 10 -8.46 1.09 -23.78
CA ARG A 10 -7.27 1.07 -24.65
C ARG A 10 -5.94 1.15 -23.88
N LEU A 11 -5.94 1.69 -22.66
CA LEU A 11 -4.74 1.83 -21.83
C LEU A 11 -4.33 0.53 -21.12
N ARG A 12 -5.14 -0.53 -21.19
CA ARG A 12 -4.83 -1.80 -20.53
C ARG A 12 -3.54 -2.45 -21.03
N GLN A 13 -3.34 -2.46 -22.35
CA GLN A 13 -2.14 -2.99 -23.01
C GLN A 13 -0.86 -2.23 -22.59
N PRO A 14 -0.78 -0.88 -22.71
CA PRO A 14 0.41 -0.16 -22.29
C PRO A 14 0.69 -0.26 -20.79
N VAL A 15 -0.35 -0.25 -19.94
CA VAL A 15 -0.18 -0.44 -18.48
C VAL A 15 0.33 -1.83 -18.14
N ARG A 16 -0.13 -2.87 -18.84
CA ARG A 16 0.40 -4.24 -18.68
C ARG A 16 1.87 -4.33 -19.07
N ILE A 17 2.26 -3.70 -20.19
CA ILE A 17 3.65 -3.67 -20.64
C ILE A 17 4.52 -2.93 -19.61
N ALA A 18 4.07 -1.75 -19.15
CA ALA A 18 4.77 -0.98 -18.11
C ALA A 18 4.95 -1.78 -16.81
N MET A 19 3.90 -2.50 -16.37
CA MET A 19 3.96 -3.40 -15.21
C MET A 19 5.00 -4.49 -15.42
N LEU A 20 4.96 -5.21 -16.56
CA LEU A 20 5.91 -6.29 -16.83
C LEU A 20 7.36 -5.80 -16.93
N LEU A 21 7.57 -4.61 -17.52
CA LEU A 21 8.89 -3.99 -17.60
C LEU A 21 9.40 -3.61 -16.21
N CYS A 22 8.60 -2.93 -15.38
CA CYS A 22 9.03 -2.54 -14.03
C CYS A 22 9.32 -3.78 -13.17
N THR A 23 8.44 -4.77 -13.18
CA THR A 23 8.65 -6.02 -12.44
C THR A 23 9.86 -6.80 -12.95
N GLY A 24 10.08 -6.82 -14.27
CA GLY A 24 11.26 -7.43 -14.88
C GLY A 24 12.56 -6.74 -14.46
N ILE A 25 12.57 -5.41 -14.43
CA ILE A 25 13.72 -4.61 -13.96
C ILE A 25 14.00 -4.91 -12.48
N VAL A 26 12.97 -4.93 -11.63
CA VAL A 26 13.11 -5.28 -10.21
C VAL A 26 13.72 -6.68 -10.06
N ALA A 27 13.20 -7.67 -10.79
CA ALA A 27 13.71 -9.04 -10.73
C ALA A 27 15.17 -9.13 -11.17
N LEU A 28 15.55 -8.46 -12.27
CA LEU A 28 16.92 -8.40 -12.75
C LEU A 28 17.86 -7.74 -11.74
N LEU A 29 17.44 -6.63 -11.13
CA LEU A 29 18.21 -5.95 -10.09
C LEU A 29 18.38 -6.83 -8.84
N CYS A 30 17.32 -7.53 -8.41
CA CYS A 30 17.40 -8.48 -7.30
C CYS A 30 18.37 -9.63 -7.59
N VAL A 31 18.28 -10.23 -8.79
CA VAL A 31 19.21 -11.30 -9.20
C VAL A 31 20.64 -10.80 -9.24
N TRP A 32 20.86 -9.60 -9.79
CA TRP A 32 22.18 -8.98 -9.83
C TRP A 32 22.73 -8.71 -8.43
N LEU A 33 21.90 -8.24 -7.49
CA LEU A 33 22.30 -8.02 -6.10
C LEU A 33 22.67 -9.31 -5.37
N VAL A 34 21.89 -10.38 -5.57
CA VAL A 34 22.18 -11.71 -4.99
C VAL A 34 23.43 -12.31 -5.62
N ALA A 35 23.61 -12.20 -6.93
CA ALA A 35 24.83 -12.66 -7.59
C ALA A 35 26.06 -11.87 -7.09
N ASN A 36 25.94 -10.56 -6.94
CA ASN A 36 27.01 -9.70 -6.44
C ASN A 36 27.33 -9.99 -4.96
N SER A 37 26.34 -10.36 -4.13
CA SER A 37 26.58 -10.73 -2.73
C SER A 37 27.29 -12.07 -2.57
N LEU A 38 27.17 -12.97 -3.55
CA LEU A 38 27.86 -14.26 -3.58
C LEU A 38 29.28 -14.17 -4.17
N LEU A 39 29.53 -13.21 -5.07
CA LEU A 39 30.76 -13.11 -5.84
C LEU A 39 31.75 -12.05 -5.34
N SER A 40 31.28 -11.00 -4.65
CA SER A 40 32.10 -9.84 -4.29
C SER A 40 32.17 -9.63 -2.77
N GLU A 41 33.38 -9.39 -2.22
CA GLU A 41 33.58 -9.05 -0.80
C GLU A 41 33.00 -7.66 -0.43
N THR A 42 32.80 -6.78 -1.41
CA THR A 42 32.06 -5.51 -1.26
C THR A 42 30.57 -5.71 -1.53
N ALA A 43 29.94 -6.66 -0.84
CA ALA A 43 28.51 -6.88 -0.93
C ALA A 43 27.78 -5.65 -0.36
N LEU A 44 26.83 -5.11 -1.13
CA LEU A 44 25.93 -4.04 -0.69
C LEU A 44 25.21 -4.51 0.59
N GLY A 45 25.56 -3.91 1.72
CA GLY A 45 24.85 -4.13 2.96
C GLY A 45 23.42 -3.64 2.86
N MET A 46 22.48 -4.32 3.51
CA MET A 46 21.06 -3.95 3.48
C MET A 46 20.79 -2.51 3.97
N HIS A 47 21.62 -1.97 4.86
CA HIS A 47 21.56 -0.57 5.30
C HIS A 47 22.02 0.43 4.21
N GLU A 48 22.95 0.03 3.35
CA GLU A 48 23.40 0.85 2.21
C GLU A 48 22.37 0.88 1.09
N MET A 49 21.48 -0.11 1.00
CA MET A 49 20.38 -0.15 0.03
C MET A 49 19.21 0.77 0.40
N ILE A 50 19.10 1.20 1.66
CA ILE A 50 18.05 2.14 2.10
C ILE A 50 18.49 3.60 1.95
N ARG A 51 19.81 3.87 1.96
CA ARG A 51 20.38 5.22 1.82
C ARG A 51 20.84 5.47 0.39
N PRO A 52 20.19 6.37 -0.36
CA PRO A 52 20.58 6.66 -1.75
C PRO A 52 21.86 7.51 -1.90
N GLN A 53 22.59 7.81 -0.82
CA GLN A 53 23.74 8.72 -0.85
C GLN A 53 24.92 8.10 -1.63
N GLY A 54 25.08 8.54 -2.89
CA GLY A 54 26.24 8.24 -3.74
C GLY A 54 26.14 6.98 -4.62
N ARG A 55 25.01 6.25 -4.63
CA ARG A 55 24.85 5.03 -5.46
C ARG A 55 23.61 5.11 -6.36
N PRO A 56 23.75 5.35 -7.68
CA PRO A 56 22.60 5.50 -8.59
C PRO A 56 21.76 4.22 -8.72
N VAL A 57 22.36 3.06 -8.45
CA VAL A 57 21.68 1.75 -8.46
C VAL A 57 20.56 1.69 -7.43
N VAL A 58 20.74 2.31 -6.26
CA VAL A 58 19.71 2.33 -5.19
C VAL A 58 18.50 3.14 -5.62
N TRP A 59 18.69 4.30 -6.25
CA TRP A 59 17.61 5.09 -6.83
C TRP A 59 16.83 4.32 -7.89
N ALA A 60 17.54 3.64 -8.80
CA ALA A 60 16.92 2.81 -9.82
C ALA A 60 16.08 1.68 -9.21
N MET A 61 16.58 1.04 -8.16
CA MET A 61 15.86 0.00 -7.44
C MET A 61 14.60 0.54 -6.77
N LEU A 62 14.69 1.62 -5.99
CA LEU A 62 13.52 2.21 -5.31
C LEU A 62 12.45 2.65 -6.30
N LEU A 63 12.83 3.36 -7.38
CA LEU A 63 11.89 3.80 -8.41
C LEU A 63 11.26 2.61 -9.15
N SER A 64 12.04 1.58 -9.46
CA SER A 64 11.52 0.38 -10.13
C SER A 64 10.56 -0.41 -9.25
N ILE A 65 10.82 -0.52 -7.95
CA ILE A 65 9.93 -1.18 -6.98
C ILE A 65 8.63 -0.39 -6.83
N THR A 66 8.71 0.92 -6.61
CA THR A 66 7.52 1.78 -6.50
C THR A 66 6.71 1.73 -7.79
N GLY A 67 7.38 1.80 -8.95
CA GLY A 67 6.76 1.67 -10.27
C GLY A 67 6.08 0.31 -10.46
N ALA A 68 6.75 -0.79 -10.08
CA ALA A 68 6.20 -2.13 -10.18
C ALA A 68 4.92 -2.28 -9.34
N ILE A 69 4.93 -1.80 -8.09
CA ILE A 69 3.75 -1.84 -7.21
C ILE A 69 2.62 -0.99 -7.79
N LEU A 70 2.91 0.23 -8.27
CA LEU A 70 1.92 1.15 -8.78
C LEU A 70 1.29 0.66 -10.10
N PHE A 71 2.11 0.23 -11.07
CA PHE A 71 1.60 -0.32 -12.33
C PHE A 71 0.92 -1.67 -12.14
N ALA A 72 1.38 -2.51 -11.21
CA ALA A 72 0.69 -3.74 -10.86
C ALA A 72 -0.69 -3.45 -10.25
N ALA A 73 -0.78 -2.49 -9.33
CA ALA A 73 -2.07 -2.09 -8.76
C ALA A 73 -3.01 -1.51 -9.82
N LEU A 74 -2.50 -0.66 -10.72
CA LEU A 74 -3.29 -0.12 -11.84
C LEU A 74 -3.81 -1.23 -12.76
N TYR A 75 -2.95 -2.15 -13.17
CA TYR A 75 -3.35 -3.28 -14.02
C TYR A 75 -4.37 -4.17 -13.32
N LEU A 76 -4.16 -4.45 -12.03
CA LEU A 76 -5.01 -5.36 -11.26
C LEU A 76 -6.35 -4.72 -10.88
N SER A 77 -6.44 -3.38 -10.90
CA SER A 77 -7.68 -2.63 -10.69
C SER A 77 -8.71 -2.81 -11.81
N ASP A 78 -8.27 -3.26 -13.00
CA ASP A 78 -9.15 -3.54 -14.13
C ASP A 78 -9.94 -4.85 -13.97
N PHE A 79 -9.62 -5.67 -12.96
CA PHE A 79 -10.33 -6.91 -12.68
C PHE A 79 -11.45 -6.69 -11.68
N HIS A 80 -12.66 -7.11 -12.08
CA HIS A 80 -13.85 -7.04 -11.24
C HIS A 80 -13.86 -8.17 -10.21
N GLY A 81 -13.91 -7.80 -8.93
CA GLY A 81 -14.18 -8.73 -7.84
C GLY A 81 -15.66 -9.12 -7.77
N ALA A 82 -15.96 -10.32 -7.26
CA ALA A 82 -17.34 -10.82 -7.14
C ALA A 82 -18.23 -10.00 -6.17
N LEU A 83 -17.61 -9.24 -5.26
CA LEU A 83 -18.27 -8.43 -4.22
C LEU A 83 -18.20 -6.92 -4.51
N GLU A 84 -17.70 -6.54 -5.68
CA GLU A 84 -17.32 -5.15 -5.98
C GLU A 84 -18.43 -4.45 -6.76
N ASN A 85 -18.74 -3.20 -6.40
CA ASN A 85 -19.68 -2.38 -7.18
C ASN A 85 -18.99 -1.87 -8.45
N ARG A 86 -19.74 -1.67 -9.54
CA ARG A 86 -19.17 -1.06 -10.75
C ARG A 86 -18.74 0.38 -10.46
N PRO A 87 -17.49 0.78 -10.82
CA PRO A 87 -17.04 2.14 -10.60
C PRO A 87 -17.81 3.12 -11.48
N GLY A 88 -18.37 4.17 -10.89
CA GLY A 88 -19.11 5.21 -11.61
C GLY A 88 -18.33 6.52 -11.74
N GLY A 89 -17.43 6.82 -10.79
CA GLY A 89 -16.70 8.08 -10.73
C GLY A 89 -15.19 7.96 -10.50
N PHE A 90 -14.50 9.10 -10.57
CA PHE A 90 -13.05 9.21 -10.34
C PHE A 90 -12.62 8.66 -8.97
N PHE A 91 -13.35 9.02 -7.90
CA PHE A 91 -13.06 8.55 -6.54
C PHE A 91 -13.20 7.04 -6.40
N ASP A 92 -14.11 6.42 -7.15
CA ASP A 92 -14.27 4.97 -7.14
C ASP A 92 -13.04 4.30 -7.78
N ILE A 93 -12.55 4.84 -8.89
CA ILE A 93 -11.35 4.33 -9.56
C ILE A 93 -10.13 4.45 -8.66
N VAL A 94 -9.93 5.61 -8.01
CA VAL A 94 -8.83 5.78 -7.05
C VAL A 94 -8.92 4.75 -5.94
N SER A 95 -10.10 4.53 -5.39
CA SER A 95 -10.31 3.52 -4.35
C SER A 95 -10.02 2.09 -4.82
N LEU A 96 -10.32 1.77 -6.08
CA LEU A 96 -10.00 0.47 -6.65
C LEU A 96 -8.49 0.28 -6.76
N VAL A 97 -7.78 1.31 -7.21
CA VAL A 97 -6.31 1.25 -7.35
C VAL A 97 -5.65 1.13 -5.97
N THR A 98 -6.06 1.93 -4.99
CA THR A 98 -5.52 1.86 -3.62
C THR A 98 -5.80 0.52 -2.96
N SER A 99 -6.97 -0.10 -3.20
CA SER A 99 -7.28 -1.43 -2.66
C SER A 99 -6.38 -2.52 -3.26
N ARG A 100 -6.07 -2.45 -4.56
CA ARG A 100 -5.11 -3.37 -5.18
C ARG A 100 -3.68 -3.13 -4.69
N MET A 101 -3.29 -1.88 -4.42
CA MET A 101 -2.03 -1.60 -3.72
C MET A 101 -2.01 -2.27 -2.34
N ALA A 102 -3.09 -2.15 -1.55
CA ALA A 102 -3.20 -2.77 -0.23
C ALA A 102 -3.09 -4.30 -0.30
N MET A 103 -3.69 -4.93 -1.32
CA MET A 103 -3.59 -6.37 -1.55
C MET A 103 -2.14 -6.81 -1.80
N ILE A 104 -1.41 -6.08 -2.67
CA ILE A 104 0.01 -6.37 -2.96
C ILE A 104 0.87 -6.15 -1.72
N LEU A 105 0.66 -5.05 -1.00
CA LEU A 105 1.40 -4.71 0.22
C LEU A 105 1.17 -5.72 1.35
N THR A 106 -0.06 -6.24 1.50
CA THR A 106 -0.35 -7.32 2.47
C THR A 106 0.47 -8.58 2.15
N ALA A 107 0.52 -8.99 0.88
CA ALA A 107 1.36 -10.11 0.46
C ALA A 107 2.85 -9.86 0.73
N LEU A 108 3.32 -8.62 0.53
CA LEU A 108 4.70 -8.22 0.84
C LEU A 108 5.02 -8.35 2.34
N ILE A 109 4.12 -7.94 3.23
CA ILE A 109 4.29 -8.13 4.69
C ILE A 109 4.46 -9.61 5.02
N VAL A 110 3.62 -10.48 4.46
CA VAL A 110 3.71 -11.93 4.73
C VAL A 110 5.08 -12.47 4.33
N ILE A 111 5.61 -12.05 3.18
CA ILE A 111 6.94 -12.47 2.71
C ILE A 111 8.04 -11.94 3.65
N VAL A 112 8.00 -10.66 4.03
CA VAL A 112 8.99 -10.04 4.93
C VAL A 112 8.99 -10.71 6.31
N MET A 113 7.80 -10.92 6.89
CA MET A 113 7.66 -11.56 8.20
C MET A 113 8.08 -13.04 8.15
N PHE A 114 7.75 -13.75 7.07
CA PHE A 114 8.22 -15.12 6.88
C PHE A 114 9.76 -15.18 6.81
N TYR A 115 10.38 -14.27 6.06
CA TYR A 115 11.83 -14.15 6.01
C TYR A 115 12.44 -13.86 7.39
N GLU A 116 11.84 -12.95 8.17
CA GLU A 116 12.31 -12.63 9.52
C GLU A 116 12.25 -13.85 10.46
N VAL A 117 11.15 -14.59 10.45
CA VAL A 117 10.98 -15.82 11.23
C VAL A 117 12.05 -16.84 10.85
N VAL A 118 12.26 -17.08 9.56
CA VAL A 118 13.30 -18.01 9.07
C VAL A 118 14.70 -17.52 9.48
N SER A 119 15.02 -16.24 9.30
CA SER A 119 16.32 -15.65 9.67
C SER A 119 16.62 -15.78 11.16
N ARG A 120 15.59 -15.58 12.01
CA ARG A 120 15.72 -15.64 13.46
C ARG A 120 15.86 -17.07 13.97
N TYR A 121 15.01 -17.99 13.52
CA TYR A 121 14.96 -19.34 14.08
C TYR A 121 15.93 -20.32 13.41
N VAL A 122 16.20 -20.16 12.10
CA VAL A 122 17.09 -21.06 11.36
C VAL A 122 18.52 -20.55 11.36
N PHE A 123 18.72 -19.25 11.12
CA PHE A 123 20.05 -18.66 10.97
C PHE A 123 20.55 -17.93 12.22
N SER A 124 19.75 -17.86 13.29
CA SER A 124 20.05 -17.16 14.54
C SER A 124 20.54 -15.71 14.34
N ARG A 125 20.12 -15.07 13.24
CA ARG A 125 20.51 -13.70 12.86
C ARG A 125 19.24 -12.84 12.73
N PRO A 126 18.80 -12.19 13.82
CA PRO A 126 17.61 -11.35 13.78
C PRO A 126 17.85 -10.08 12.94
N THR A 127 16.86 -9.70 12.14
CA THR A 127 16.89 -8.51 11.29
C THR A 127 16.18 -7.34 11.97
N LEU A 128 16.89 -6.25 12.23
CA LEU A 128 16.32 -5.07 12.92
C LEU A 128 15.27 -4.31 12.09
N TRP A 129 15.43 -4.29 10.76
CA TRP A 129 14.59 -3.50 9.85
C TRP A 129 13.25 -4.15 9.50
N ALA A 130 13.12 -5.47 9.65
CA ALA A 130 11.95 -6.21 9.14
C ALA A 130 10.67 -5.86 9.92
N ASN A 131 10.78 -5.73 11.24
CA ASN A 131 9.68 -5.28 12.10
C ASN A 131 9.23 -3.84 11.76
N GLU A 132 10.18 -2.91 11.64
CA GLU A 132 9.87 -1.51 11.32
C GLU A 132 9.23 -1.37 9.94
N LEU A 133 9.79 -2.03 8.93
CA LEU A 133 9.25 -2.04 7.58
C LEU A 133 7.82 -2.59 7.55
N SER A 134 7.58 -3.68 8.28
CA SER A 134 6.26 -4.29 8.37
C SER A 134 5.24 -3.35 9.02
N LEU A 135 5.64 -2.58 10.04
CA LEU A 135 4.79 -1.57 10.67
C LEU A 135 4.41 -0.45 9.69
N TRP A 136 5.37 0.06 8.91
CA TRP A 136 5.12 1.09 7.90
C TRP A 136 4.19 0.60 6.79
N ILE A 137 4.42 -0.61 6.28
CA ILE A 137 3.57 -1.20 5.25
C ILE A 137 2.16 -1.46 5.83
N ALA A 138 2.06 -1.96 7.07
CA ALA A 138 0.79 -2.20 7.74
C ALA A 138 -0.03 -0.90 7.89
N ALA A 139 0.61 0.21 8.24
CA ALA A 139 -0.05 1.52 8.31
C ALA A 139 -0.64 1.94 6.95
N LEU A 140 0.11 1.76 5.85
CA LEU A 140 -0.38 2.03 4.49
C LEU A 140 -1.53 1.10 4.09
N VAL A 141 -1.41 -0.19 4.39
CA VAL A 141 -2.47 -1.17 4.15
C VAL A 141 -3.74 -0.78 4.89
N PHE A 142 -3.64 -0.37 6.15
CA PHE A 142 -4.79 0.06 6.95
C PHE A 142 -5.50 1.26 6.33
N LEU A 143 -4.75 2.26 5.85
CA LEU A 143 -5.31 3.44 5.19
C LEU A 143 -6.02 3.09 3.88
N PHE A 144 -5.36 2.31 3.01
CA PHE A 144 -5.91 1.97 1.69
C PHE A 144 -7.06 0.96 1.77
N ALA A 145 -6.92 -0.10 2.57
CA ALA A 145 -7.97 -1.09 2.76
C ALA A 145 -9.17 -0.50 3.53
N GLY A 146 -8.94 0.36 4.51
CA GLY A 146 -9.99 1.02 5.29
C GLY A 146 -10.85 1.95 4.41
N GLN A 147 -10.22 2.75 3.55
CA GLN A 147 -10.92 3.61 2.60
C GLN A 147 -11.80 2.78 1.64
N TYR A 148 -11.27 1.69 1.10
CA TYR A 148 -12.00 0.78 0.20
C TYR A 148 -13.17 0.08 0.92
N ALA A 149 -12.95 -0.47 2.12
CA ALA A 149 -14.01 -1.11 2.91
C ALA A 149 -15.16 -0.16 3.27
N MET A 150 -14.84 1.12 3.52
CA MET A 150 -15.83 2.17 3.74
C MET A 150 -16.68 2.42 2.49
N GLN A 151 -16.07 2.40 1.30
CA GLN A 151 -16.77 2.58 0.02
C GLN A 151 -17.74 1.42 -0.28
N GLN A 152 -17.37 0.16 0.02
CA GLN A 152 -18.28 -0.98 -0.13
C GLN A 152 -19.40 -1.00 0.93
N ARG A 153 -19.40 -0.09 1.91
CA ARG A 153 -20.29 -0.13 3.08
C ARG A 153 -20.23 -1.47 3.81
N SER A 154 -19.05 -2.09 3.85
CA SER A 154 -18.83 -3.37 4.52
C SER A 154 -18.77 -3.25 6.05
N HIS A 155 -18.83 -2.03 6.59
CA HIS A 155 -19.01 -1.82 8.02
C HIS A 155 -20.41 -2.25 8.46
N ILE A 156 -20.47 -3.16 9.42
CA ILE A 156 -21.72 -3.60 10.04
C ILE A 156 -22.42 -2.38 10.65
N ARG A 157 -23.59 -2.04 10.10
CA ARG A 157 -24.46 -0.96 10.59
C ARG A 157 -25.73 -1.58 11.19
N ILE A 158 -26.13 -1.09 12.36
CA ILE A 158 -27.39 -1.51 12.99
C ILE A 158 -28.52 -0.69 12.35
N TYR A 159 -29.30 -1.32 11.46
CA TYR A 159 -30.36 -0.65 10.71
C TYR A 159 -31.67 -0.50 11.50
N VAL A 160 -31.92 -1.32 12.52
CA VAL A 160 -33.21 -1.37 13.23
C VAL A 160 -33.67 -0.01 13.76
N ILE A 161 -32.78 0.73 14.43
CA ILE A 161 -33.11 2.06 14.99
C ILE A 161 -33.19 3.12 13.88
N TYR A 162 -32.33 3.00 12.86
CA TYR A 162 -32.24 3.93 11.74
C TYR A 162 -33.50 3.88 10.86
N ASP A 163 -34.02 2.69 10.59
CA ASP A 163 -35.15 2.45 9.69
C ASP A 163 -36.49 2.90 10.28
N ILE A 164 -36.63 2.91 11.61
CA ILE A 164 -37.82 3.39 12.33
C ILE A 164 -37.88 4.93 12.37
N MET A 165 -36.77 5.60 12.10
CA MET A 165 -36.62 7.04 12.29
C MET A 165 -37.19 7.85 11.10
N PRO A 166 -37.85 9.01 11.32
CA PRO A 166 -38.35 9.85 10.23
C PRO A 166 -37.23 10.41 9.34
N ARG A 167 -37.53 10.67 8.06
CA ARG A 167 -36.54 11.08 7.02
C ARG A 167 -35.65 12.28 7.41
N TRP A 168 -36.17 13.23 8.18
CA TRP A 168 -35.39 14.39 8.63
C TRP A 168 -34.31 13.98 9.62
N ALA A 169 -34.62 13.06 10.52
CA ALA A 169 -33.70 12.60 11.54
C ALA A 169 -32.66 11.62 10.96
N GLN A 170 -33.01 10.86 9.91
CA GLN A 170 -32.04 10.04 9.16
C GLN A 170 -30.95 10.91 8.54
N LYS A 171 -31.36 12.01 7.90
CA LYS A 171 -30.42 12.98 7.33
C LYS A 171 -29.54 13.64 8.40
N THR A 172 -30.09 14.02 9.55
CA THR A 172 -29.26 14.62 10.62
C THR A 172 -28.28 13.61 11.21
N ALA A 173 -28.69 12.34 11.39
CA ALA A 173 -27.80 11.27 11.84
C ALA A 173 -26.65 11.00 10.85
N ASP A 174 -26.94 10.97 9.54
CA ASP A 174 -25.91 10.84 8.51
C ASP A 174 -24.94 12.03 8.52
N VAL A 175 -25.44 13.26 8.56
CA VAL A 175 -24.62 14.49 8.62
C VAL A 175 -23.76 14.51 9.88
N LEU A 176 -24.33 14.18 11.04
CA LEU A 176 -23.61 14.11 12.30
C LEU A 176 -22.51 13.04 12.25
N SER A 177 -22.81 11.87 11.68
CA SER A 177 -21.82 10.79 11.53
C SER A 177 -20.64 11.23 10.67
N VAL A 178 -20.89 11.90 9.54
CA VAL A 178 -19.82 12.45 8.70
C VAL A 178 -19.03 13.51 9.44
N LEU A 179 -19.70 14.42 10.18
CA LEU A 179 -19.04 15.46 10.95
C LEU A 179 -18.13 14.87 12.04
N LEU A 180 -18.58 13.83 12.75
CA LEU A 180 -17.78 13.12 13.75
C LEU A 180 -16.55 12.44 13.11
N ILE A 181 -16.71 11.81 11.95
CA ILE A 181 -15.58 11.21 11.23
C ILE A 181 -14.56 12.28 10.81
N VAL A 182 -15.03 13.41 10.26
CA VAL A 182 -14.17 14.54 9.88
C VAL A 182 -13.48 15.15 11.09
N GLY A 183 -14.21 15.36 12.19
CA GLY A 183 -13.65 15.89 13.43
C GLY A 183 -12.60 14.97 14.06
N PHE A 184 -12.87 13.66 14.08
CA PHE A 184 -11.91 12.65 14.52
C PHE A 184 -10.64 12.65 13.65
N THR A 185 -10.80 12.67 12.33
CA THR A 185 -9.68 12.72 11.38
C THR A 185 -8.86 14.00 11.57
N PHE A 186 -9.53 15.14 11.75
CA PHE A 186 -8.87 16.41 12.03
C PHE A 186 -8.08 16.38 13.34
N ALA A 187 -8.66 15.85 14.42
CA ALA A 187 -8.00 15.72 15.71
C ALA A 187 -6.77 14.80 15.64
N LEU A 188 -6.86 13.69 14.91
CA LEU A 188 -5.72 12.79 14.68
C LEU A 188 -4.60 13.49 13.92
N VAL A 189 -4.91 14.18 12.82
CA VAL A 189 -3.90 14.89 12.02
C VAL A 189 -3.26 15.99 12.85
N TRP A 190 -4.06 16.82 13.52
CA TRP A 190 -3.56 17.92 14.34
C TRP A 190 -2.69 17.44 15.50
N GLY A 191 -3.14 16.42 16.24
CA GLY A 191 -2.40 15.88 17.39
C GLY A 191 -1.06 15.25 17.00
N ASN A 192 -0.99 14.59 15.84
CA ASN A 192 0.24 13.94 15.36
C ASN A 192 1.13 14.86 14.50
N TYR A 193 0.63 16.02 14.06
CA TYR A 193 1.35 16.89 13.13
C TYR A 193 2.70 17.37 13.68
N ALA A 194 2.73 17.80 14.95
CA ALA A 194 3.96 18.29 15.59
C ALA A 194 5.02 17.18 15.74
N ASP A 195 4.60 15.95 16.02
CA ASP A 195 5.51 14.80 16.12
C ASP A 195 6.02 14.37 14.75
N ALA A 196 5.13 14.35 13.75
CA ALA A 196 5.50 14.08 12.37
C ALA A 196 6.50 15.10 11.83
N GLN A 197 6.28 16.40 12.09
CA GLN A 197 7.19 17.46 11.68
C GLN A 197 8.55 17.36 12.37
N ARG A 198 8.57 17.07 13.69
CA ARG A 198 9.83 16.88 14.44
C ARG A 198 10.64 15.72 13.87
N ARG A 199 10.00 14.58 13.62
CA ARG A 199 10.66 13.40 13.04
C ARG A 199 11.16 13.65 11.61
N PHE A 200 10.36 14.34 10.80
CA PHE A 200 10.74 14.71 9.44
C PHE A 200 11.97 15.63 9.41
N LEU A 201 12.02 16.62 10.29
CA LEU A 201 13.14 17.57 10.36
C LEU A 201 14.43 16.94 10.90
N ARG A 202 14.32 16.00 11.84
CA ARG A 202 15.49 15.34 12.43
C ARG A 202 16.00 14.17 11.59
N MET A 203 15.24 13.72 10.58
CA MET A 203 15.52 12.49 9.83
C MET A 203 15.79 11.29 10.76
N GLU A 204 15.14 11.28 11.94
CA GLU A 204 15.23 10.18 12.89
C GLU A 204 14.42 9.00 12.31
N THR A 205 15.12 7.96 11.86
CA THR A 205 14.55 6.61 11.77
C THR A 205 14.28 6.18 13.21
N PHE A 206 13.04 5.79 13.52
CA PHE A 206 12.56 5.43 14.87
C PHE A 206 13.66 4.89 15.82
N GLY A 207 13.91 5.61 16.92
CA GLY A 207 14.91 5.29 17.94
C GLY A 207 15.17 6.47 18.86
#